data_AF-A0A9P5J2K7-F1
#
_entry.id   AF-A0A9P5J2K7-F1
#
_cell.length_a   1.000
_cell.length_b   1.000
_cell.length_c   1.000
_cell.angle_alpha   90.00
_cell.angle_beta   90.00
_cell.angle_gamma   90.00
#
_symmetry.space_group_name_H-M   'P 1'
#
loop_
_entity.id
_entity.type
_entity.pdbx_description
1 polymer ?
#
loop_
_entity_poly.entity_id
_entity_poly.type
_entity_poly.pdbx_seq_one_letter_code
_entity_poly.pdbx_strand_id
1 'polypeptide(L)'
;CLPGTRTEELKAIMSWASGGTPLPDPLSYLQALTPDCQALWLCGVAGSGKSSIALSVAQNLHAAGVLVGFYGFSAANQAALHPSKMFTTLALQLATQDQSLGDKLLSIIEGVDVRTRTSLSPPKQLDTFLLPLLQPAEDSPPVHQIVIVIDALDEAGAVSQRAEILSLLVELDTRLPANVKMLITSR
;
A
#
# COMPACT_ATOMS: atom_id res chain seq x y z
N CYS A 1 16.28 -7.33 1.33
CA CYS A 1 17.56 -6.99 2.00
C CYS A 1 18.50 -8.17 1.97
N LEU A 2 19.81 -7.94 1.90
CA LEU A 2 20.80 -9.01 2.11
C LEU A 2 20.72 -9.49 3.56
N PRO A 3 21.01 -10.78 3.84
CA PRO A 3 21.03 -11.30 5.21
C PRO A 3 21.90 -10.42 6.13
N GLY A 4 21.37 -10.07 7.31
CA GLY A 4 22.08 -9.25 8.30
C GLY A 4 22.12 -7.74 8.02
N THR A 5 21.48 -7.26 6.95
CA THR A 5 21.39 -5.82 6.64
C THR A 5 20.02 -5.24 6.98
N ARG A 6 19.99 -3.95 7.33
CA ARG A 6 18.75 -3.18 7.60
C ARG A 6 17.85 -3.82 8.67
N THR A 7 18.45 -4.53 9.62
CA THR A 7 17.74 -5.36 10.59
C THR A 7 16.94 -4.55 11.58
N GLU A 8 17.41 -3.36 11.95
CA GLU A 8 16.70 -2.47 12.87
C GLU A 8 15.48 -1.86 12.20
N GLU A 9 15.63 -1.40 10.95
CA GLU A 9 14.55 -0.87 10.13
C GLU A 9 13.47 -1.91 9.90
N LEU A 10 13.86 -3.13 9.51
CA LEU A 10 12.92 -4.23 9.32
C LEU A 10 12.19 -4.55 10.62
N LYS A 11 12.87 -4.64 11.76
CA LYS A 11 12.22 -4.88 13.06
C LYS A 11 11.22 -3.79 13.41
N ALA A 12 11.60 -2.52 13.25
CA ALA A 12 10.74 -1.38 13.56
C ALA A 12 9.47 -1.38 12.68
N ILE A 13 9.64 -1.56 11.37
CA ILE A 13 8.52 -1.58 10.42
C ILE A 13 7.60 -2.78 10.70
N MET A 14 8.15 -3.97 10.94
CA MET A 14 7.33 -5.16 11.25
C MET A 14 6.54 -5.00 12.55
N SER A 15 7.15 -4.39 13.59
CA SER A 15 6.46 -4.10 14.86
C SER A 15 5.32 -3.10 14.68
N TRP A 16 5.54 -2.03 13.90
CA TRP A 16 4.50 -1.06 13.56
C TRP A 16 3.38 -1.70 12.73
N ALA A 17 3.74 -2.49 11.72
CA ALA A 17 2.79 -3.19 10.85
C ALA A 17 1.86 -4.11 11.64
N SER A 18 2.34 -4.69 12.75
CA SER A 18 1.59 -5.60 13.63
C SER A 18 0.68 -4.88 14.65
N GLY A 19 0.58 -3.55 14.61
CA GLY A 19 -0.29 -2.76 15.51
C GLY A 19 0.41 -2.14 16.72
N GLY A 20 1.74 -2.16 16.78
CA GLY A 20 2.49 -1.42 17.80
C GLY A 20 2.42 0.11 17.58
N THR A 21 2.37 0.89 18.67
CA THR A 21 2.50 2.36 18.68
C THR A 21 3.63 2.81 19.61
N PRO A 22 4.30 3.96 19.36
CA PRO A 22 4.75 4.52 18.09
C PRO A 22 6.20 4.09 17.75
N LEU A 23 6.66 4.44 16.54
CA LEU A 23 8.05 4.21 16.10
C LEU A 23 9.05 4.79 17.11
N PRO A 24 10.13 4.07 17.44
CA PRO A 24 11.17 4.62 18.30
C PRO A 24 11.79 5.88 17.65
N ASP A 25 12.15 6.85 18.49
CA ASP A 25 12.68 8.17 18.15
C ASP A 25 14.12 8.24 17.51
N PRO A 26 14.84 7.16 17.12
CA PRO A 26 16.09 7.34 16.35
C PRO A 26 15.95 7.14 14.83
N LEU A 27 14.80 6.73 14.29
CA LEU A 27 14.64 6.52 12.84
C LEU A 27 14.09 7.77 12.14
N SER A 28 14.88 8.84 12.08
CA SER A 28 14.48 10.16 11.52
C SER A 28 13.98 10.14 10.06
N TYR A 29 14.28 9.07 9.33
CA TYR A 29 13.83 8.83 7.96
C TYR A 29 12.49 8.10 7.85
N LEU A 30 11.92 7.64 8.97
CA LEU A 30 10.57 7.09 9.07
C LEU A 30 9.65 8.14 9.67
N GLN A 31 8.61 8.52 8.92
CA GLN A 31 7.68 9.57 9.32
C GLN A 31 6.26 9.06 9.17
N ALA A 32 5.37 9.44 10.09
CA ALA A 32 3.93 9.21 9.90
C ALA A 32 3.41 10.16 8.82
N LEU A 33 2.57 9.66 7.90
CA LEU A 33 1.99 10.50 6.85
C LEU A 33 0.93 11.46 7.41
N THR A 34 0.15 10.99 8.40
CA THR A 34 -0.86 11.76 9.13
C THR A 34 -0.76 11.50 10.64
N PRO A 35 -1.36 12.36 11.49
CA PRO A 35 -1.31 12.18 12.95
C PRO A 35 -1.89 10.84 13.45
N ASP A 36 -2.84 10.25 12.71
CA ASP A 36 -3.55 9.03 13.08
C ASP A 36 -2.76 7.73 12.73
N CYS A 37 -1.51 7.86 12.24
CA CYS A 37 -0.46 6.82 12.21
C CYS A 37 -0.81 5.48 11.49
N GLN A 38 -1.65 5.50 10.45
CA GLN A 38 -1.90 4.32 9.62
C GLN A 38 -0.89 4.16 8.47
N ALA A 39 -0.24 5.26 8.05
CA ALA A 39 0.82 5.23 7.06
C ALA A 39 2.21 5.63 7.59
N LEU A 40 3.21 4.89 7.13
CA LEU A 40 4.64 5.09 7.37
C LEU A 40 5.34 5.47 6.07
N TRP A 41 6.07 6.57 6.07
CA TRP A 41 6.89 7.00 4.95
C TRP A 41 8.38 6.82 5.25
N LEU A 42 9.05 5.93 4.50
CA LEU A 42 10.48 5.75 4.48
C LEU A 42 11.15 6.61 3.38
N CYS A 43 11.74 7.72 3.79
CA CYS A 43 12.48 8.63 2.91
C CYS A 43 13.98 8.35 2.89
N GLY A 44 14.69 8.69 1.81
CA GLY A 44 16.15 8.66 1.83
C GLY A 44 16.79 8.70 0.45
N VAL A 45 18.11 8.88 0.42
CA VAL A 45 18.87 9.06 -0.82
C VAL A 45 18.80 7.86 -1.77
N ALA A 46 19.07 8.09 -3.06
CA ALA A 46 19.15 7.04 -4.06
C ALA A 46 20.19 5.98 -3.67
N GLY A 47 19.89 4.71 -3.94
CA GLY A 47 20.80 3.60 -3.60
C GLY A 47 20.84 3.22 -2.12
N SER A 48 20.07 3.87 -1.23
CA SER A 48 20.06 3.53 0.21
C SER A 48 19.40 2.18 0.55
N GLY A 49 18.75 1.53 -0.42
CA GLY A 49 18.14 0.22 -0.28
C GLY A 49 16.66 0.21 0.14
N LYS A 50 15.94 1.34 0.02
CA LYS A 50 14.51 1.44 0.38
C LYS A 50 13.63 0.38 -0.30
N SER A 51 13.77 0.21 -1.60
CA SER A 51 13.05 -0.85 -2.34
C SER A 51 13.38 -2.25 -1.84
N SER A 52 14.62 -2.48 -1.40
CA SER A 52 15.00 -3.75 -0.78
C SER A 52 14.37 -3.94 0.61
N ILE A 53 14.13 -2.86 1.35
CA ILE A 53 13.40 -2.87 2.63
C ILE A 53 11.92 -3.13 2.35
N ALA A 54 11.28 -2.36 1.46
CA ALA A 54 9.87 -2.51 1.09
C ALA A 54 9.54 -3.94 0.64
N LEU A 55 10.37 -4.50 -0.26
CA LEU A 55 10.22 -5.87 -0.72
C LEU A 55 10.37 -6.88 0.41
N SER A 56 11.38 -6.71 1.28
CA SER A 56 11.58 -7.63 2.41
C SER A 56 10.47 -7.55 3.45
N VAL A 57 9.93 -6.35 3.72
CA VAL A 57 8.77 -6.18 4.60
C VAL A 57 7.57 -6.92 4.02
N ALA A 58 7.27 -6.71 2.73
CA ALA A 58 6.17 -7.38 2.06
C ALA A 58 6.31 -8.93 2.12
N GLN A 59 7.49 -9.45 1.82
CA GLN A 59 7.77 -10.88 1.88
C GLN A 59 7.63 -11.45 3.29
N ASN A 60 8.16 -10.76 4.30
CA ASN A 60 8.10 -11.21 5.69
C ASN A 60 6.67 -11.20 6.24
N LEU A 61 5.88 -10.17 5.91
CA LEU A 61 4.48 -10.06 6.30
C LEU A 61 3.63 -11.14 5.64
N HIS A 62 3.81 -11.35 4.34
CA HIS A 62 3.11 -12.41 3.62
C HIS A 62 3.45 -13.79 4.20
N ALA A 63 4.73 -14.05 4.50
CA ALA A 63 5.15 -15.30 5.17
C ALA A 63 4.56 -15.46 6.59
N ALA A 64 4.24 -14.36 7.26
CA ALA A 64 3.57 -14.34 8.56
C ALA A 64 2.03 -14.44 8.47
N GLY A 65 1.47 -14.61 7.26
CA GLY A 65 0.01 -14.74 7.05
C GLY A 65 -0.74 -13.41 7.03
N VAL A 66 -0.03 -12.28 6.93
CA VAL A 66 -0.63 -10.95 6.72
C VAL A 66 -0.96 -10.78 5.24
N LEU A 67 -2.11 -10.17 4.94
CA LEU A 67 -2.49 -9.85 3.56
C LEU A 67 -1.69 -8.65 3.08
N VAL A 68 -0.97 -8.78 1.96
CA VAL A 68 -0.06 -7.73 1.49
C VAL A 68 -0.39 -7.30 0.06
N GLY A 69 -0.68 -6.01 -0.12
CA GLY A 69 -0.68 -5.38 -1.43
C GLY A 69 0.68 -4.74 -1.67
N PHE A 70 1.29 -4.95 -2.84
CA PHE A 70 2.59 -4.36 -3.19
C PHE A 70 2.53 -3.73 -4.58
N TYR A 71 2.87 -2.44 -4.65
CA TYR A 71 3.04 -1.73 -5.91
C TYR A 71 4.33 -0.91 -5.89
N GLY A 72 5.26 -1.23 -6.78
CA GLY A 72 6.49 -0.47 -6.96
C GLY A 72 6.44 0.35 -8.24
N PHE A 73 6.70 1.64 -8.15
CA PHE A 73 6.89 2.46 -9.33
C PHE A 73 8.26 2.24 -9.95
N SER A 74 8.36 2.42 -11.25
CA SER A 74 9.64 2.40 -11.94
C SER A 74 9.62 3.33 -13.14
N ALA A 75 10.50 4.33 -13.14
CA ALA A 75 10.66 5.23 -14.28
C ALA A 75 11.11 4.48 -15.55
N ALA A 76 11.85 3.38 -15.39
CA ALA A 76 12.29 2.53 -16.49
C ALA A 76 11.18 1.63 -17.06
N ASN A 77 10.09 1.40 -16.31
CA ASN A 77 9.04 0.47 -16.68
C ASN A 77 7.62 1.06 -16.51
N GLN A 78 7.45 2.33 -16.87
CA GLN A 78 6.18 3.04 -16.70
C GLN A 78 5.00 2.43 -17.47
N ALA A 79 5.24 1.67 -18.54
CA ALA A 79 4.17 1.00 -19.28
C ALA A 79 3.49 -0.10 -18.46
N ALA A 80 4.28 -0.89 -17.72
CA ALA A 80 3.77 -1.94 -16.85
C ALA A 80 3.33 -1.38 -15.49
N LEU A 81 4.13 -0.46 -14.93
CA LEU A 81 3.96 0.09 -13.58
C LEU A 81 3.39 1.52 -13.61
N HIS A 82 2.40 1.72 -14.47
CA HIS A 82 1.77 3.02 -14.66
C HIS A 82 0.93 3.44 -13.43
N PRO A 83 1.02 4.70 -12.96
CA PRO A 83 0.22 5.16 -11.81
C PRO A 83 -1.29 4.91 -11.90
N SER A 84 -1.84 4.93 -13.11
CA SER A 84 -3.26 4.63 -13.34
C SER A 84 -3.66 3.17 -13.13
N LYS A 85 -2.76 2.27 -12.74
CA LYS A 85 -3.07 0.86 -12.47
C LYS A 85 -2.85 0.49 -11.00
N MET A 86 -2.34 1.41 -10.18
CA MET A 86 -1.92 1.11 -8.82
C MET A 86 -3.06 0.53 -7.98
N PHE A 87 -4.19 1.24 -7.88
CA PHE A 87 -5.30 0.83 -7.01
C PHE A 87 -6.00 -0.46 -7.48
N THR A 88 -6.17 -0.64 -8.79
CA THR A 88 -6.70 -1.88 -9.36
C THR A 88 -5.77 -3.07 -9.14
N THR A 89 -4.46 -2.87 -9.28
CA THR A 89 -3.45 -3.91 -9.01
C THR A 89 -3.44 -4.31 -7.54
N LEU A 90 -3.46 -3.33 -6.63
CA LEU A 90 -3.52 -3.57 -5.18
C LEU A 90 -4.79 -4.34 -4.80
N ALA A 91 -5.96 -3.92 -5.31
CA ALA A 91 -7.22 -4.60 -5.04
C ALA A 91 -7.19 -6.05 -5.51
N LEU A 92 -6.68 -6.31 -6.73
CA LEU A 92 -6.57 -7.66 -7.27
C LEU A 92 -5.60 -8.53 -6.45
N GLN A 93 -4.43 -8.01 -6.08
CA GLN A 93 -3.46 -8.73 -5.26
C GLN A 93 -4.05 -9.17 -3.92
N LEU A 94 -4.78 -8.28 -3.23
CA LEU A 94 -5.42 -8.60 -1.96
C LEU A 94 -6.53 -9.65 -2.13
N ALA A 95 -7.39 -9.48 -3.14
CA ALA A 95 -8.46 -10.41 -3.46
C ALA A 95 -7.96 -11.82 -3.83
N THR A 96 -6.76 -11.95 -4.40
CA THR A 96 -6.18 -13.26 -4.73
C THR A 96 -5.58 -13.99 -3.52
N GLN A 97 -5.38 -13.31 -2.41
CA GLN A 97 -4.78 -13.87 -1.19
C GLN A 97 -5.83 -14.39 -0.19
N ASP A 98 -7.06 -13.91 -0.28
CA ASP A 98 -8.15 -14.29 0.63
C ASP A 98 -9.47 -14.46 -0.14
N GLN A 99 -10.15 -15.58 0.10
CA GLN A 99 -11.39 -15.91 -0.61
C GLN A 99 -12.50 -14.89 -0.35
N SER A 100 -12.62 -14.39 0.89
CA SER A 100 -13.68 -13.43 1.23
C SER A 100 -13.47 -12.09 0.53
N LEU A 101 -12.21 -11.64 0.41
CA LEU A 101 -11.87 -10.47 -0.40
C LEU A 101 -12.07 -10.73 -1.90
N GLY A 102 -11.79 -11.95 -2.36
CA GLY A 102 -12.08 -12.41 -3.72
C GLY A 102 -13.54 -12.25 -4.09
N ASP A 103 -14.43 -12.83 -3.28
CA ASP A 103 -15.88 -12.77 -3.47
C ASP A 103 -16.39 -11.33 -3.41
N LYS A 104 -15.87 -10.54 -2.45
CA LYS A 104 -16.21 -9.13 -2.32
C LYS A 104 -15.80 -8.30 -3.53
N LEU A 105 -14.59 -8.49 -4.05
CA LEU A 105 -14.14 -7.80 -5.25
C LEU A 105 -14.98 -8.19 -6.46
N LEU A 106 -15.39 -9.45 -6.57
CA LEU A 106 -16.27 -9.91 -7.64
C LEU A 106 -17.62 -9.18 -7.59
N SER A 107 -18.26 -9.09 -6.42
CA SER A 107 -19.52 -8.34 -6.26
C SER A 107 -19.37 -6.85 -6.58
N ILE A 108 -18.27 -6.23 -6.17
CA ILE A 108 -17.94 -4.84 -6.56
C ILE A 108 -17.88 -4.72 -8.07
N ILE A 109 -17.11 -5.61 -8.72
CA ILE A 109 -16.93 -5.61 -10.17
C ILE A 109 -18.28 -5.75 -10.85
N GLU A 110 -19.13 -6.71 -10.46
CA GLU A 110 -20.47 -6.94 -11.03
C GLU A 110 -21.35 -5.69 -11.05
N GLY A 111 -21.22 -4.79 -10.07
CA GLY A 111 -21.97 -3.52 -10.01
C GLY A 111 -21.47 -2.38 -10.92
N VAL A 112 -20.28 -2.49 -11.53
CA VAL A 112 -19.69 -1.43 -12.37
C VAL A 112 -20.09 -1.63 -13.85
N ASP A 113 -20.18 -0.60 -14.68
CA ASP A 113 -20.40 -0.80 -16.13
C ASP A 113 -19.18 -1.47 -16.80
N VAL A 114 -19.38 -2.65 -17.39
CA VAL A 114 -18.35 -3.43 -18.11
C VAL A 114 -17.56 -2.62 -19.14
N ARG A 115 -18.18 -1.60 -19.76
CA ARG A 115 -17.55 -0.73 -20.77
C ARG A 115 -16.51 0.21 -20.19
N THR A 116 -16.56 0.47 -18.88
CA THR A 116 -15.73 1.48 -18.20
C THR A 116 -14.83 0.90 -17.13
N ARG A 117 -15.07 -0.35 -16.69
CA ARG A 117 -14.29 -1.04 -15.63
C ARG A 117 -12.77 -0.97 -15.83
N THR A 118 -12.27 -1.01 -17.07
CA THR A 118 -10.83 -1.00 -17.37
C THR A 118 -10.24 0.38 -17.65
N SER A 119 -11.06 1.43 -17.67
CA SER A 119 -10.66 2.80 -18.07
C SER A 119 -10.97 3.85 -17.00
N LEU A 120 -11.20 3.43 -15.75
CA LEU A 120 -11.42 4.35 -14.63
C LEU A 120 -10.14 5.14 -14.33
N SER A 121 -10.31 6.43 -13.99
CA SER A 121 -9.21 7.28 -13.51
C SER A 121 -8.72 6.82 -12.13
N PRO A 122 -7.48 7.16 -11.69
CA PRO A 122 -6.97 6.75 -10.39
C PRO A 122 -7.90 7.07 -9.21
N PRO A 123 -8.50 8.28 -9.09
CA PRO A 123 -9.47 8.57 -8.02
C PRO A 123 -10.68 7.63 -8.06
N LYS A 124 -11.23 7.38 -9.25
CA LYS A 124 -12.37 6.46 -9.40
C LYS A 124 -11.99 5.02 -9.06
N GLN A 125 -10.78 4.57 -9.39
CA GLN A 125 -10.32 3.23 -9.02
C GLN A 125 -10.17 3.08 -7.51
N LEU A 126 -9.68 4.12 -6.82
CA LEU A 126 -9.59 4.16 -5.37
C LEU A 126 -10.97 3.99 -4.74
N ASP A 127 -11.94 4.82 -5.13
CA ASP A 127 -13.31 4.81 -4.57
C ASP A 127 -14.13 3.59 -5.00
N THR A 128 -13.89 3.05 -6.19
CA THR A 128 -14.70 1.93 -6.73
C THR A 128 -14.16 0.59 -6.26
N PHE A 129 -12.84 0.40 -6.22
CA PHE A 129 -12.24 -0.91 -5.99
C PHE A 129 -11.55 -1.01 -4.64
N LEU A 130 -10.49 -0.23 -4.42
CA LEU A 130 -9.60 -0.47 -3.29
C LEU A 130 -10.27 -0.13 -1.95
N LEU A 131 -10.85 1.07 -1.82
CA LEU A 131 -11.47 1.48 -0.57
C LEU A 131 -12.63 0.56 -0.16
N PRO A 132 -13.62 0.28 -1.04
CA PRO A 132 -14.69 -0.64 -0.70
C PRO A 132 -14.16 -2.02 -0.32
N LEU A 133 -13.13 -2.54 -0.99
CA LEU A 133 -12.51 -3.82 -0.66
C LEU A 133 -11.93 -3.83 0.76
N LEU A 134 -11.24 -2.76 1.16
CA LEU A 134 -10.59 -2.63 2.48
C LEU A 134 -11.59 -2.48 3.63
N GLN A 135 -12.77 -1.89 3.41
CA GLN A 135 -13.76 -1.69 4.47
C GLN A 135 -14.25 -3.02 5.05
N PRO A 136 -14.42 -3.19 6.37
CA PRO A 136 -15.10 -4.37 6.88
C PRO A 136 -16.55 -4.43 6.40
N ALA A 137 -17.15 -5.62 6.43
CA ALA A 137 -18.61 -5.74 6.25
C ALA A 137 -19.32 -5.04 7.42
N GLU A 138 -20.51 -4.50 7.16
CA GLU A 138 -21.35 -3.93 8.23
C GLU A 138 -21.54 -4.99 9.34
N ASP A 139 -21.34 -4.56 10.59
CA ASP A 139 -21.45 -5.38 11.80
C ASP A 139 -20.44 -6.54 11.97
N SER A 140 -19.35 -6.58 11.19
CA SER A 140 -18.29 -7.57 11.36
C SER A 140 -16.93 -6.92 11.69
N PRO A 141 -16.23 -7.34 12.76
CA PRO A 141 -14.88 -6.86 13.00
C PRO A 141 -13.94 -7.30 11.85
N PRO A 142 -12.92 -6.50 11.52
CA PRO A 142 -11.95 -6.90 10.52
C PRO A 142 -11.23 -8.18 10.95
N VAL A 143 -11.22 -9.19 10.08
CA VAL A 143 -10.68 -10.52 10.40
C VAL A 143 -9.16 -10.57 10.20
N HIS A 144 -8.62 -9.80 9.26
CA HIS A 144 -7.22 -9.88 8.85
C HIS A 144 -6.54 -8.51 8.90
N GLN A 145 -5.28 -8.52 9.33
CA GLN A 145 -4.38 -7.38 9.14
C GLN A 145 -4.01 -7.27 7.67
N ILE A 146 -4.05 -6.05 7.14
CA ILE A 146 -3.71 -5.75 5.76
C ILE A 146 -2.57 -4.73 5.75
N VAL A 147 -1.55 -4.96 4.93
CA VAL A 147 -0.48 -3.99 4.72
C VAL A 147 -0.35 -3.68 3.23
N ILE A 148 -0.45 -2.40 2.90
CA ILE A 148 -0.24 -1.88 1.55
C ILE A 148 1.17 -1.31 1.49
N VAL A 149 1.97 -1.74 0.52
CA VAL A 149 3.34 -1.28 0.30
C VAL A 149 3.42 -0.57 -1.04
N ILE A 150 3.86 0.68 -1.01
CA ILE A 150 4.02 1.56 -2.17
C ILE A 150 5.48 1.95 -2.27
N ASP A 151 6.19 1.37 -3.23
CA ASP A 151 7.62 1.56 -3.39
C ASP A 151 7.94 2.60 -4.47
N ALA A 152 8.98 3.41 -4.22
CA ALA A 152 9.55 4.39 -5.13
C ALA A 152 8.54 5.44 -5.63
N LEU A 153 7.74 6.04 -4.74
CA LEU A 153 6.74 7.06 -5.11
C LEU A 153 7.34 8.23 -5.93
N ASP A 154 8.62 8.55 -5.73
CA ASP A 154 9.34 9.55 -6.54
C ASP A 154 9.51 9.16 -8.03
N GLU A 155 9.26 7.90 -8.40
CA GLU A 155 9.28 7.40 -9.78
C GLU A 155 7.88 7.33 -10.41
N ALA A 156 6.83 7.78 -9.71
CA ALA A 156 5.46 7.81 -10.20
C ALA A 156 5.25 8.86 -11.29
N GLY A 157 5.64 8.53 -12.52
CA GLY A 157 5.31 9.32 -13.71
C GLY A 157 5.84 10.75 -13.69
N ALA A 158 5.13 11.64 -14.39
CA ALA A 158 5.38 13.08 -14.39
C ALA A 158 5.03 13.73 -13.03
N VAL A 159 5.52 14.94 -12.80
CA VAL A 159 5.29 15.70 -11.55
C VAL A 159 3.80 15.82 -11.19
N SER A 160 2.94 16.07 -12.19
CA SER A 160 1.49 16.14 -11.97
C SER A 160 0.87 14.80 -11.55
N GLN A 161 1.31 13.70 -12.14
CA GLN A 161 0.85 12.35 -11.79
C GLN A 161 1.31 11.98 -10.38
N ARG A 162 2.55 12.29 -10.03
CA ARG A 162 3.08 12.08 -8.67
C ARG A 162 2.29 12.87 -7.63
N ALA A 163 1.97 14.13 -7.91
CA ALA A 163 1.17 14.98 -7.03
C ALA A 163 -0.26 14.43 -6.86
N GLU A 164 -0.89 13.96 -7.95
CA GLU A 164 -2.19 13.30 -7.90
C GLU A 164 -2.15 12.04 -7.03
N ILE A 165 -1.19 11.15 -7.26
CA ILE A 165 -1.04 9.93 -6.46
C ILE A 165 -0.81 10.27 -4.99
N LEU A 166 0.10 11.20 -4.67
CA LEU A 166 0.35 11.59 -3.28
C LEU A 166 -0.92 12.12 -2.61
N SER A 167 -1.70 12.95 -3.31
CA SER A 167 -3.00 13.44 -2.80
C SER A 167 -3.96 12.29 -2.49
N LEU A 168 -4.04 11.30 -3.38
CA LEU A 168 -4.90 10.12 -3.20
C LEU A 168 -4.41 9.21 -2.07
N LEU A 169 -3.10 9.12 -1.82
CA LEU A 169 -2.55 8.36 -0.70
C LEU A 169 -2.82 9.03 0.64
N VAL A 170 -2.75 10.36 0.70
CA VAL A 170 -3.16 11.13 1.89
C VAL A 170 -4.65 10.94 2.15
N GLU A 171 -5.49 11.02 1.11
CA GLU A 171 -6.93 10.75 1.23
C GLU A 171 -7.20 9.32 1.72
N LEU A 172 -6.55 8.32 1.10
CA LEU A 172 -6.66 6.92 1.50
C LEU A 172 -6.32 6.74 2.99
N ASP A 173 -5.21 7.31 3.46
CA ASP A 173 -4.77 7.19 4.87
C ASP A 173 -5.86 7.63 5.86
N THR A 174 -6.58 8.71 5.56
CA THR A 174 -7.70 9.19 6.41
C THR A 174 -8.93 8.30 6.41
N ARG A 175 -9.04 7.38 5.44
CA ARG A 175 -10.18 6.48 5.24
C ARG A 175 -9.83 5.02 5.52
N LEU A 176 -8.59 4.74 5.92
CA LEU A 176 -8.12 3.38 6.22
C LEU A 176 -8.80 2.84 7.49
N PRO A 177 -9.37 1.63 7.43
CA PRO A 177 -9.79 0.92 8.63
C PRO A 177 -8.61 0.65 9.57
N ALA A 178 -8.89 0.44 10.86
CA ALA A 178 -7.87 0.27 11.91
C ALA A 178 -6.88 -0.89 11.64
N ASN A 179 -7.35 -1.95 10.97
CA ASN A 179 -6.56 -3.13 10.62
C ASN A 179 -5.69 -2.98 9.36
N VAL A 180 -5.75 -1.82 8.69
CA VAL A 180 -4.98 -1.56 7.46
C VAL A 180 -3.85 -0.58 7.74
N LYS A 181 -2.64 -0.94 7.32
CA LYS A 181 -1.44 -0.10 7.39
C LYS A 181 -0.87 0.15 6.00
N MET A 182 -0.19 1.27 5.80
CA MET A 182 0.42 1.63 4.52
C MET A 182 1.90 2.04 4.65
N LEU A 183 2.80 1.31 4.00
CA LEU A 183 4.22 1.65 3.91
C LEU A 183 4.50 2.33 2.57
N ILE A 184 5.08 3.52 2.60
CA ILE A 184 5.47 4.28 1.41
C ILE A 184 6.98 4.46 1.42
N THR A 185 7.63 4.35 0.26
CA THR A 185 9.02 4.76 0.10
C THR A 185 9.17 5.85 -0.95
N SER A 186 10.09 6.79 -0.71
CA SER A 186 10.53 7.75 -1.73
C SER A 186 11.92 8.30 -1.44
N ARG A 187 12.45 9.11 -2.36
CA ARG A 187 13.53 10.06 -2.08
C ARG A 187 13.06 11.20 -1.20
#